data_AF-A0A7C1PVC9-F1
#
_entry.id   AF-A0A7C1PVC9-F1
#
_cell.length_a   1.000
_cell.length_b   1.000
_cell.length_c   1.000
_cell.angle_alpha   90.00
_cell.angle_beta   90.00
_cell.angle_gamma   90.00
#
_symmetry.space_group_name_H-M   'P 1'
#
loop_
_entity.id
_entity.type
_entity.pdbx_description
1 polymer ?
#
loop_
_entity_poly.entity_id
_entity_poly.type
_entity_poly.pdbx_seq_one_letter_code
_entity_poly.pdbx_strand_id
1 'polypeptide(L)' 'MGKTGIKGANIFDDTGNVKEGPHYDLIIDIPAITGIDKVRISKVGDVMGGETVVKGFPKPIKW' A
#
# COMPACT_ATOMS: atom_id res chain seq x y z
N MET A 1 21.60 -17.21 1.66
CA MET A 1 20.98 -15.96 2.16
C MET A 1 19.79 -15.65 1.27
N GLY A 2 18.58 -15.73 1.83
CA GLY A 2 17.33 -15.78 1.08
C GLY A 2 16.96 -14.45 0.44
N LYS A 3 16.75 -14.44 -0.88
CA LYS A 3 16.02 -13.38 -1.56
C LYS A 3 14.53 -13.61 -1.29
N THR A 4 13.97 -12.95 -0.29
CA THR A 4 12.51 -12.78 -0.17
C THR A 4 12.08 -11.77 -1.23
N GLY A 5 11.79 -12.25 -2.43
CA GLY A 5 11.12 -11.46 -3.45
C GLY A 5 9.70 -11.11 -3.00
N ILE A 6 9.28 -9.87 -3.25
CA ILE A 6 7.90 -9.43 -3.05
C ILE A 6 7.01 -10.27 -3.97
N LYS A 7 6.21 -11.18 -3.41
CA LYS A 7 5.15 -11.90 -4.12
C LYS A 7 3.85 -11.15 -3.84
N GLY A 8 3.21 -10.59 -4.88
CA GLY A 8 1.88 -9.98 -4.75
C GLY A 8 1.86 -8.45 -4.63
N ALA A 9 2.74 -7.73 -5.35
CA ALA A 9 2.57 -6.30 -5.54
C ALA A 9 1.52 -6.03 -6.64
N ASN A 10 0.43 -5.34 -6.30
CA ASN A 10 -0.62 -4.94 -7.22
C ASN A 10 -0.73 -3.41 -7.25
N ILE A 11 -0.91 -2.84 -8.44
CA ILE A 11 -1.15 -1.41 -8.61
C ILE A 11 -2.62 -1.22 -9.00
N PHE A 12 -3.31 -0.35 -8.28
CA PHE A 12 -4.67 0.07 -8.55
C PHE A 12 -4.66 1.52 -9.03
N ASP A 13 -5.32 1.74 -10.16
CA ASP A 13 -5.58 3.08 -10.69
C ASP A 13 -6.83 3.65 -10.02
N ASP A 14 -6.65 4.66 -9.18
CA ASP A 14 -7.73 5.42 -8.55
C ASP A 14 -7.66 6.91 -8.95
N THR A 15 -7.21 7.16 -10.18
CA THR A 15 -7.05 8.51 -10.71
C THR A 15 -8.36 9.24 -10.97
N GLY A 16 -9.49 8.54 -10.85
CA GLY A 16 -10.84 9.10 -10.86
C GLY A 16 -11.36 9.53 -9.49
N ASN A 17 -10.61 9.33 -8.40
CA ASN A 17 -11.07 9.64 -7.05
C ASN A 17 -11.17 11.16 -6.80
N VAL A 18 -12.40 11.66 -6.78
CA VAL A 18 -12.69 13.09 -6.54
C VAL A 18 -12.62 13.50 -5.06
N LYS A 19 -12.68 12.52 -4.13
CA LYS A 19 -12.73 12.78 -2.69
C LYS A 19 -11.33 12.91 -2.09
N GLU A 20 -10.43 12.01 -2.46
CA GLU A 20 -9.06 11.94 -1.92
C GLU A 20 -8.02 12.56 -2.87
N GLY A 21 -8.46 12.97 -4.06
CA GLY A 21 -7.61 13.42 -5.15
C GLY A 21 -7.11 12.26 -6.01
N PRO A 22 -6.73 12.51 -7.27
CA PRO A 22 -6.33 11.46 -8.20
C PRO A 22 -4.99 10.82 -7.83
N HIS A 23 -4.94 9.49 -7.67
CA HIS A 23 -3.74 8.77 -7.23
C HIS A 23 -3.70 7.31 -7.75
N TYR A 24 -2.59 6.62 -7.48
CA TYR A 24 -2.43 5.18 -7.61
C TYR A 24 -2.19 4.57 -6.23
N ASP A 25 -2.75 3.40 -5.99
CA ASP A 25 -2.50 2.63 -4.78
C ASP A 25 -1.67 1.39 -5.12
N LEU A 26 -0.47 1.30 -4.55
CA LEU A 26 0.39 0.11 -4.60
C LEU A 26 0.12 -0.72 -3.35
N ILE A 27 -0.37 -1.95 -3.54
CA ILE A 27 -0.64 -2.90 -2.47
C ILE A 27 0.40 -4.01 -2.54
N ILE A 28 1.12 -4.23 -1.45
CA ILE A 28 2.20 -5.20 -1.33
C ILE A 28 1.83 -6.20 -0.23
N ASP A 29 1.65 -7.46 -0.60
CA ASP A 29 1.58 -8.52 0.39
C ASP A 29 2.97 -8.76 1.01
N ILE A 30 3.04 -8.78 2.35
CA ILE A 30 4.24 -9.09 3.13
C ILE A 30 3.99 -10.39 3.92
N PRO A 31 4.19 -11.57 3.31
CA PRO A 31 3.89 -12.86 3.93
C PRO A 31 4.66 -13.10 5.22
N ALA A 32 5.88 -12.57 5.32
CA ALA A 32 6.76 -12.75 6.48
C ALA A 32 6.15 -12.24 7.79
N ILE A 33 5.26 -11.24 7.72
CA ILE A 33 4.55 -10.68 8.87
C ILE A 33 3.04 -10.89 8.78
N THR A 34 2.55 -11.68 7.82
CA THR A 34 1.12 -11.80 7.51
C THR A 34 0.46 -10.43 7.32
N GLY A 35 1.20 -9.49 6.72
CA GLY A 35 0.79 -8.10 6.56
C GLY A 35 0.56 -7.71 5.11
N ILE A 36 -0.07 -6.56 4.93
CA ILE A 36 -0.29 -5.90 3.66
C ILE A 36 0.21 -4.46 3.83
N ASP A 37 1.06 -4.00 2.95
CA ASP A 37 1.50 -2.62 2.90
C ASP A 37 0.82 -1.90 1.74
N LYS A 38 0.27 -0.72 2.00
CA LYS A 38 -0.38 0.12 1.01
C LYS A 38 0.43 1.39 0.88
N VAL A 39 0.91 1.70 -0.32
CA VAL A 39 1.61 2.95 -0.63
C VAL A 39 0.79 3.72 -1.66
N ARG A 40 0.48 4.97 -1.35
CA ARG A 40 -0.23 5.86 -2.26
C ARG A 40 0.75 6.74 -3.01
N ILE A 41 0.60 6.79 -4.33
CA ILE A 41 1.49 7.51 -5.24
C ILE A 41 0.64 8.49 -6.05
N SER A 42 1.11 9.72 -6.19
CA SER A 42 0.46 10.73 -7.01
C SER A 42 0.59 10.40 -8.50
N LYS A 43 -0.16 11.12 -9.36
CA LYS A 43 -0.04 10.97 -10.82
C LYS A 43 1.36 11.25 -11.37
N VAL A 44 2.18 12.01 -10.66
CA VAL A 44 3.54 12.39 -11.08
C VAL A 44 4.63 11.52 -10.42
N GLY A 45 4.24 10.53 -9.62
CA GLY A 45 5.16 9.58 -8.99
C GLY A 45 5.58 9.92 -7.56
N ASP A 46 5.03 10.97 -6.95
CA ASP A 46 5.33 11.34 -5.57
C ASP A 46 4.62 10.41 -4.59
N VAL A 47 5.31 9.95 -3.54
CA VAL A 47 4.68 9.20 -2.45
C VAL A 47 3.83 10.17 -1.63
N MET A 48 2.52 9.94 -1.61
CA MET A 48 1.54 10.74 -0.87
C MET A 48 1.33 10.21 0.56
N GLY A 49 1.62 8.93 0.79
CA GLY A 49 1.50 8.29 2.10
C GLY A 49 1.56 6.77 2.00
N GLY A 50 1.54 6.10 3.14
CA GLY A 50 1.43 4.65 3.18
C GLY A 50 1.04 4.11 4.56
N GLU A 51 0.51 2.90 4.57
CA GLU A 51 0.11 2.18 5.78
C GLU A 51 0.44 0.69 5.68
N THR A 52 0.97 0.12 6.76
CA THR A 52 1.12 -1.34 6.89
C THR A 52 0.03 -1.89 7.79
N VAL A 53 -0.80 -2.78 7.25
CA VAL A 53 -1.83 -3.52 7.97
C VAL A 53 -1.33 -4.94 8.24
N VAL A 54 -1.02 -5.24 9.50
CA VAL A 54 -0.59 -6.57 9.93
C VAL A 54 -1.81 -7.37 10.41
N LYS A 55 -2.17 -8.47 9.76
CA LYS A 55 -3.26 -9.35 10.23
C LYS A 55 -2.82 -10.06 11.50
N GLY A 56 -3.14 -9.47 12.66
CA GLY A 56 -2.80 -10.02 13.97
C GLY A 56 -2.68 -8.97 15.08
N PHE A 57 -2.52 -7.68 14.73
CA PHE A 57 -2.53 -6.57 15.70
C PHE A 57 -3.79 -5.71 15.51
N PRO A 58 -4.57 -5.44 16.57
CA PRO A 58 -5.68 -4.50 16.50
C PRO A 58 -5.14 -3.07 16.33
N LYS A 59 -5.37 -2.50 15.13
CA LYS A 59 -5.30 -1.08 14.67
C LYS A 59 -4.44 -0.07 15.45
N PRO A 60 -3.61 0.73 14.74
CA PRO A 60 -3.87 2.20 14.65
C PRO A 60 -3.48 2.79 13.25
N ILE A 61 -3.86 3.98 12.76
CA ILE A 61 -4.62 5.19 13.17
C ILE A 61 -5.16 5.80 11.86
N LYS A 62 -6.35 6.42 11.92
CA LYS A 62 -6.91 7.22 10.81
C LYS A 62 -6.19 8.57 10.70
N TRP A 63 -5.87 8.97 9.48
CA TRP A 63 -5.65 10.37 9.11
C TRP A 63 -6.97 11.00 8.61
#